data_AF-A0A2E8WMT1-F1
#
_entry.id   AF-A0A2E8WMT1-F1
#
_cell.length_a   1.000
_cell.length_b   1.000
_cell.length_c   1.000
_cell.angle_alpha   90.00
_cell.angle_beta   90.00
_cell.angle_gamma   90.00
#
_symmetry.space_group_name_H-M   'P 1'
#
loop_
_entity.id
_entity.type
_entity.pdbx_description
1 polymer ?
#
loop_
_entity_poly.entity_id
_entity_poly.type
_entity_poly.pdbx_seq_one_letter_code
_entity_poly.pdbx_strand_id
1 'polypeptide(L)'
;MNLQEAKRDIIEAGRRVYNQGYVASNDGNISCKISEDRILTTPTGMSKGFLELSDLVVVDFEGKKVSGKRNPSSEIGMHIFLYRERPDINAVVHAHPPTATGFSVAGIPLTECVLPEVVITLGAIPIAGYGTPGGPEISEPIRKWVQDYDAYLLENHGATTIGSDVMNAYYKMETMEHFAKILFVARQLGGVNLLNEQQVADLIKIRERMGLRGPSPACDWTPGVSQIQPAVTSNGGIPTLKTRSAGWNPSPASPTQSAGSSSDMVDEITRRVMEELQKRA
;
A
#
# COMPACT_ATOMS: atom_id res chain seq x y z
N MET A 1 -18.10 13.75 -17.96
CA MET A 1 -16.66 13.74 -18.33
C MET A 1 -16.55 13.27 -19.78
N ASN A 2 -15.69 13.88 -20.60
CA ASN A 2 -15.44 13.41 -21.97
C ASN A 2 -14.60 12.13 -21.92
N LEU A 3 -14.95 11.10 -22.71
CA LEU A 3 -14.20 9.84 -22.76
C LEU A 3 -12.73 10.03 -23.15
N GLN A 4 -12.43 10.96 -24.07
CA GLN A 4 -11.04 11.21 -24.48
C GLN A 4 -10.21 11.85 -23.37
N GLU A 5 -10.82 12.73 -22.57
CA GLU A 5 -10.18 13.33 -21.39
C GLU A 5 -9.95 12.25 -20.33
N ALA A 6 -10.97 11.46 -20.00
CA ALA A 6 -10.86 10.34 -19.06
C ALA A 6 -9.71 9.38 -19.42
N LYS A 7 -9.58 9.03 -20.70
CA LYS A 7 -8.48 8.19 -21.19
C LYS A 7 -7.11 8.84 -21.00
N ARG A 8 -6.99 10.14 -21.30
CA ARG A 8 -5.73 10.89 -21.13
C ARG A 8 -5.36 11.00 -19.66
N ASP A 9 -6.32 11.26 -18.78
CA ASP A 9 -6.07 11.38 -17.35
C ASP A 9 -5.60 10.06 -16.74
N ILE A 10 -6.21 8.93 -17.12
CA ILE A 10 -5.75 7.60 -16.68
C ILE A 10 -4.32 7.32 -17.15
N ILE A 11 -3.99 7.65 -18.41
CA ILE A 11 -2.63 7.44 -18.94
C ILE A 11 -1.63 8.35 -18.23
N GLU A 12 -1.95 9.61 -18.01
CA GLU A 12 -1.06 10.55 -17.31
C GLU A 12 -0.85 10.14 -15.85
N ALA A 13 -1.91 9.76 -15.13
CA ALA A 13 -1.78 9.20 -13.79
C ALA A 13 -0.95 7.91 -13.80
N GLY A 14 -1.16 7.02 -14.78
CA GLY A 14 -0.38 5.80 -14.98
C GLY A 14 1.11 6.06 -15.19
N ARG A 15 1.46 7.05 -16.02
CA ARG A 15 2.83 7.52 -16.24
C ARG A 15 3.45 8.06 -14.97
N ARG A 16 2.70 8.83 -14.18
CA ARG A 16 3.18 9.41 -12.93
C ARG A 16 3.42 8.36 -11.84
N VAL A 17 2.47 7.46 -11.59
CA VAL A 17 2.67 6.38 -10.59
C VAL A 17 3.86 5.50 -10.96
N TYR A 18 4.07 5.23 -12.25
CA TYR A 18 5.23 4.50 -12.72
C TYR A 18 6.54 5.27 -12.50
N ASN A 19 6.60 6.53 -12.92
CA ASN A 19 7.82 7.34 -12.78
C ASN A 19 8.20 7.64 -11.33
N GLN A 20 7.22 7.68 -10.42
CA GLN A 20 7.46 7.81 -8.98
C GLN A 20 7.85 6.48 -8.31
N GLY A 21 7.81 5.36 -9.05
CA GLY A 21 8.10 4.03 -8.52
C GLY A 21 7.02 3.49 -7.59
N TYR A 22 5.77 3.93 -7.73
CA TYR A 22 4.65 3.43 -6.92
C TYR A 22 4.06 2.13 -7.45
N VAL A 23 4.47 1.73 -8.65
CA VAL A 23 4.06 0.49 -9.30
C VAL A 23 5.32 -0.22 -9.83
N ALA A 24 5.39 -1.53 -9.67
CA ALA A 24 6.43 -2.39 -10.19
C ALA A 24 5.86 -3.33 -11.26
N SER A 25 6.54 -3.40 -12.42
CA SER A 25 6.10 -4.23 -13.55
C SER A 25 4.67 -3.88 -14.01
N ASN A 26 3.69 -4.75 -13.75
CA ASN A 26 2.32 -4.69 -14.24
C ASN A 26 1.27 -4.50 -13.13
N ASP A 27 1.72 -4.22 -11.91
CA ASP A 27 0.84 -4.04 -10.75
C ASP A 27 0.09 -2.69 -10.76
N GLY A 28 -0.70 -2.47 -9.72
CA GLY A 28 -1.59 -1.31 -9.61
C GLY A 28 -2.72 -1.31 -10.64
N ASN A 29 -3.63 -0.37 -10.49
CA ASN A 29 -4.71 -0.14 -11.45
C ASN A 29 -5.41 1.19 -11.19
N ILE A 30 -5.96 1.76 -12.26
CA ILE A 30 -6.62 3.06 -12.24
C ILE A 30 -7.96 2.91 -12.96
N SER A 31 -9.02 3.51 -12.39
CA SER A 31 -10.30 3.60 -13.08
C SER A 31 -11.00 4.91 -12.81
N CYS A 32 -11.98 5.24 -13.67
CA CYS A 32 -12.92 6.34 -13.46
C CYS A 32 -14.31 6.05 -14.02
N LYS A 33 -15.35 6.65 -13.44
CA LYS A 33 -16.70 6.66 -14.00
C LYS A 33 -16.74 7.53 -15.26
N ILE A 34 -17.32 7.02 -16.34
CA ILE A 34 -17.52 7.77 -17.59
C ILE A 34 -19.00 8.00 -17.92
N SER A 35 -19.90 7.22 -17.29
CA SER A 35 -21.36 7.42 -17.26
C SER A 35 -21.90 6.83 -15.95
N GLU A 36 -23.22 6.87 -15.77
CA GLU A 36 -23.91 6.26 -14.62
C GLU A 36 -23.71 4.74 -14.55
N ASP A 37 -23.47 4.09 -15.68
CA ASP A 37 -23.44 2.64 -15.83
C ASP A 37 -22.11 2.11 -16.44
N ARG A 38 -21.10 2.97 -16.62
CA ARG A 38 -19.82 2.59 -17.23
C ARG A 38 -18.62 3.14 -16.48
N ILE A 39 -17.61 2.28 -16.37
CA ILE A 39 -16.31 2.55 -15.78
C ILE A 39 -15.23 2.33 -16.84
N LEU A 40 -14.33 3.29 -17.00
CA LEU A 40 -13.10 3.13 -17.77
C LEU A 40 -11.98 2.67 -16.83
N THR A 41 -11.24 1.63 -17.20
CA THR A 41 -10.19 1.07 -16.34
C THR A 41 -8.96 0.65 -17.13
N THR A 42 -7.80 0.63 -16.46
CA THR A 42 -6.57 0.03 -16.99
C THR A 42 -6.72 -1.47 -17.19
N PRO A 43 -6.07 -2.06 -18.20
CA PRO A 43 -6.09 -3.50 -18.41
C PRO A 43 -5.20 -4.24 -17.39
N THR A 44 -5.47 -5.53 -17.23
CA THR A 44 -4.58 -6.46 -16.51
C THR A 44 -3.29 -6.74 -17.30
N GLY A 45 -2.21 -7.07 -16.60
CA GLY A 45 -0.95 -7.53 -17.20
C GLY A 45 -0.19 -6.47 -17.99
N MET A 46 -0.42 -5.19 -17.71
CA MET A 46 0.18 -4.05 -18.41
C MET A 46 0.71 -3.03 -17.42
N SER A 47 1.95 -2.63 -17.66
CA SER A 47 2.61 -1.56 -16.91
C SER A 47 1.91 -0.22 -17.15
N LYS A 48 1.64 0.50 -16.05
CA LYS A 48 0.86 1.76 -16.11
C LYS A 48 1.62 2.88 -16.79
N GLY A 49 2.94 2.82 -16.83
CA GLY A 49 3.79 3.79 -17.51
C GLY A 49 3.77 3.71 -19.05
N PHE A 50 3.31 2.59 -19.62
CA PHE A 50 3.36 2.31 -21.06
C PHE A 50 1.97 2.11 -21.69
N LEU A 51 0.92 2.61 -21.04
CA LEU A 51 -0.45 2.49 -21.54
C LEU A 51 -0.69 3.43 -22.74
N GLU A 52 -1.37 2.92 -23.77
CA GLU A 52 -1.91 3.72 -24.86
C GLU A 52 -3.45 3.87 -24.76
N LEU A 53 -4.02 4.84 -25.46
CA LEU A 53 -5.48 5.11 -25.46
C LEU A 53 -6.32 3.89 -25.90
N SER A 54 -5.74 3.01 -26.70
CA SER A 54 -6.38 1.78 -27.19
C SER A 54 -6.33 0.61 -26.21
N ASP A 55 -5.50 0.68 -25.17
CA ASP A 55 -5.36 -0.38 -24.18
C ASP A 55 -6.44 -0.35 -23.09
N LEU A 56 -7.02 0.84 -22.85
CA LEU A 56 -8.03 1.04 -21.80
C LEU A 56 -9.31 0.27 -22.12
N VAL A 57 -9.95 -0.24 -21.07
CA VAL A 57 -11.10 -1.14 -21.12
C VAL A 57 -12.30 -0.45 -20.49
N VAL A 58 -13.47 -0.59 -21.10
CA VAL A 58 -14.74 -0.16 -20.50
C VAL A 58 -15.45 -1.36 -19.93
N VAL A 59 -15.89 -1.27 -18.67
CA VAL A 59 -16.71 -2.26 -17.98
C VAL A 59 -18.02 -1.65 -17.50
N ASP A 60 -19.01 -2.48 -17.24
CA ASP A 60 -20.20 -2.12 -16.47
C ASP A 60 -19.96 -2.27 -14.95
N PHE A 61 -20.97 -1.95 -14.13
CA PHE A 61 -20.90 -2.07 -12.68
C PHE A 61 -21.01 -3.52 -12.18
N GLU A 62 -21.18 -4.49 -13.07
CA GLU A 62 -21.08 -5.92 -12.80
C GLU A 62 -19.66 -6.43 -13.08
N GLY A 63 -18.75 -5.55 -13.54
CA GLY A 63 -17.37 -5.88 -13.86
C GLY A 63 -17.20 -6.56 -15.22
N LYS A 64 -18.27 -6.65 -16.01
CA LYS A 64 -18.23 -7.28 -17.33
C LYS A 64 -17.70 -6.28 -18.35
N LYS A 65 -16.79 -6.77 -19.21
CA LYS A 65 -16.23 -5.99 -20.31
C LYS A 65 -17.32 -5.60 -21.31
N VAL A 66 -17.49 -4.30 -21.52
CA VAL A 66 -18.40 -3.71 -22.51
C VAL A 66 -17.64 -3.38 -23.80
N SER A 67 -16.43 -2.82 -23.70
CA SER A 67 -15.60 -2.53 -24.88
C SER A 67 -14.10 -2.49 -24.54
N GLY A 68 -13.25 -2.52 -25.57
CA GLY A 68 -11.78 -2.57 -25.46
C GLY A 68 -11.21 -3.93 -25.88
N LYS A 69 -9.97 -3.93 -26.38
CA LYS A 69 -9.31 -5.13 -26.91
C LYS A 69 -8.73 -6.03 -25.81
N ARG A 70 -8.36 -5.43 -24.68
CA ARG A 70 -7.72 -6.09 -23.53
C ARG A 70 -8.76 -6.64 -22.56
N ASN A 71 -8.28 -7.28 -21.49
CA ASN A 71 -9.11 -7.64 -20.34
C ASN A 71 -8.94 -6.60 -19.21
N PRO A 72 -9.99 -6.31 -18.45
CA PRO A 72 -9.91 -5.34 -17.35
C PRO A 72 -8.94 -5.83 -16.25
N SER A 73 -8.55 -4.93 -15.34
CA SER A 73 -7.79 -5.30 -14.13
C SER A 73 -8.46 -6.45 -13.38
N SER A 74 -7.66 -7.36 -12.81
CA SER A 74 -8.13 -8.42 -11.91
C SER A 74 -8.82 -7.87 -10.65
N GLU A 75 -8.53 -6.62 -10.28
CA GLU A 75 -9.05 -5.99 -9.05
C GLU A 75 -10.16 -4.98 -9.33
N ILE A 76 -10.77 -5.03 -10.52
CA ILE A 76 -11.87 -4.14 -10.87
C ILE A 76 -13.06 -4.24 -9.88
N GLY A 77 -13.22 -5.40 -9.23
CA GLY A 77 -14.20 -5.60 -8.17
C GLY A 77 -14.04 -4.63 -6.99
N MET A 78 -12.81 -4.35 -6.56
CA MET A 78 -12.54 -3.37 -5.50
C MET A 78 -12.96 -1.97 -5.90
N HIS A 79 -12.69 -1.57 -7.15
CA HIS A 79 -13.07 -0.25 -7.65
C HIS A 79 -14.60 -0.12 -7.73
N ILE A 80 -15.29 -1.16 -8.23
CA ILE A 80 -16.76 -1.20 -8.29
C ILE A 80 -17.37 -1.10 -6.90
N PHE A 81 -16.82 -1.83 -5.93
CA PHE A 81 -17.24 -1.73 -4.52
C PHE A 81 -17.14 -0.29 -4.02
N LEU A 82 -16.00 0.36 -4.21
CA LEU A 82 -15.79 1.76 -3.80
C LEU A 82 -16.78 2.71 -4.47
N TYR A 83 -17.03 2.58 -5.78
CA TYR A 83 -18.02 3.43 -6.46
C TYR A 83 -19.46 3.23 -5.97
N ARG A 84 -19.81 2.00 -5.53
CA ARG A 84 -21.14 1.70 -5.00
C ARG A 84 -21.33 2.26 -3.59
N GLU A 85 -20.31 2.14 -2.75
CA GLU A 85 -20.34 2.63 -1.37
C GLU A 85 -20.19 4.16 -1.30
N ARG A 86 -19.52 4.78 -2.28
CA ARG A 86 -19.26 6.22 -2.35
C ARG A 86 -19.74 6.82 -3.69
N PRO A 87 -21.02 7.20 -3.81
CA PRO A 87 -21.54 7.81 -5.04
C PRO A 87 -20.86 9.13 -5.43
N ASP A 88 -20.24 9.82 -4.47
CA ASP A 88 -19.56 11.11 -4.61
C ASP A 88 -18.19 11.03 -5.31
N ILE A 89 -17.55 9.85 -5.36
CA ILE A 89 -16.26 9.68 -6.04
C ILE A 89 -16.45 9.33 -7.51
N ASN A 90 -15.49 9.71 -8.37
CA ASN A 90 -15.47 9.33 -9.79
C ASN A 90 -14.18 8.68 -10.25
N ALA A 91 -13.17 8.53 -9.40
CA ALA A 91 -11.97 7.80 -9.73
C ALA A 91 -11.38 7.04 -8.54
N VAL A 92 -10.65 5.99 -8.86
CA VAL A 92 -9.92 5.15 -7.91
C VAL A 92 -8.52 4.88 -8.49
N VAL A 93 -7.49 5.05 -7.66
CA VAL A 93 -6.10 4.70 -7.95
C VAL A 93 -5.62 3.72 -6.89
N HIS A 94 -5.21 2.54 -7.34
CA HIS A 94 -4.57 1.51 -6.53
C HIS A 94 -3.11 1.32 -6.99
N ALA A 95 -2.18 1.27 -6.04
CA ALA A 95 -0.74 1.16 -6.28
C ALA A 95 -0.01 0.55 -5.07
N HIS A 96 1.30 0.37 -5.19
CA HIS A 96 2.22 -0.17 -4.17
C HIS A 96 3.35 0.81 -3.85
N PRO A 97 3.06 2.05 -3.42
CA PRO A 97 4.09 3.01 -3.02
C PRO A 97 4.98 2.42 -1.91
N PRO A 98 6.32 2.34 -2.07
CA PRO A 98 7.16 1.50 -1.22
C PRO A 98 7.11 1.84 0.27
N THR A 99 7.08 3.13 0.63
CA THR A 99 7.14 3.53 2.03
C THR A 99 5.80 3.30 2.71
N ALA A 100 4.70 3.77 2.11
CA ALA A 100 3.35 3.55 2.59
C ALA A 100 2.99 2.05 2.65
N THR A 101 3.41 1.27 1.65
CA THR A 101 3.27 -0.21 1.70
C THR A 101 4.13 -0.82 2.81
N GLY A 102 5.32 -0.28 3.07
CA GLY A 102 6.13 -0.67 4.24
C GLY A 102 5.41 -0.43 5.57
N PHE A 103 4.68 0.68 5.71
CA PHE A 103 3.82 0.94 6.87
C PHE A 103 2.68 -0.08 6.99
N SER A 104 2.02 -0.43 5.87
CA SER A 104 0.95 -1.43 5.87
C SER A 104 1.44 -2.83 6.25
N VAL A 105 2.62 -3.23 5.76
CA VAL A 105 3.31 -4.49 6.12
C VAL A 105 3.73 -4.49 7.59
N ALA A 106 4.13 -3.34 8.13
CA ALA A 106 4.48 -3.19 9.53
C ALA A 106 3.26 -3.13 10.48
N GLY A 107 2.03 -3.09 9.93
CA GLY A 107 0.81 -2.93 10.73
C GLY A 107 0.68 -1.55 11.39
N ILE A 108 1.31 -0.53 10.82
CA ILE A 108 1.32 0.83 11.37
C ILE A 108 0.48 1.75 10.48
N PRO A 109 -0.70 2.22 10.94
CA PRO A 109 -1.51 3.14 10.15
C PRO A 109 -0.85 4.52 10.05
N LEU A 110 -1.27 5.30 9.06
CA LEU A 110 -0.82 6.68 8.84
C LEU A 110 -1.90 7.64 9.37
N THR A 111 -2.18 7.56 10.67
CA THR A 111 -3.26 8.31 11.33
C THR A 111 -2.77 9.46 12.19
N GLU A 112 -1.45 9.66 12.36
CA GLU A 112 -0.90 10.72 13.22
C GLU A 112 -1.06 12.14 12.64
N CYS A 113 -1.43 13.10 13.48
CA CYS A 113 -1.53 14.52 13.11
C CYS A 113 -0.16 15.19 13.02
N VAL A 114 0.55 15.05 11.90
CA VAL A 114 1.92 15.58 11.77
C VAL A 114 1.99 16.75 10.80
N LEU A 115 1.45 16.58 9.60
CA LEU A 115 1.68 17.50 8.48
C LEU A 115 0.41 18.28 8.14
N PRO A 116 0.43 19.64 8.16
CA PRO A 116 -0.72 20.48 7.84
C PRO A 116 -1.41 20.12 6.51
N GLU A 117 -0.62 19.87 5.46
CA GLU A 117 -1.11 19.53 4.13
C GLU A 117 -1.87 18.19 4.13
N VAL A 118 -1.41 17.20 4.90
CA VAL A 118 -2.09 15.91 5.02
C VAL A 118 -3.40 16.09 5.76
N VAL A 119 -3.40 16.82 6.89
CA VAL A 119 -4.62 17.12 7.65
C VAL A 119 -5.66 17.85 6.79
N ILE A 120 -5.22 18.81 5.97
CA ILE A 120 -6.12 19.59 5.11
C ILE A 120 -6.65 18.76 3.94
N THR A 121 -5.82 17.93 3.31
CA THR A 121 -6.16 17.33 2.00
C THR A 121 -6.62 15.89 2.07
N LEU A 122 -6.15 15.10 3.05
CA LEU A 122 -6.34 13.65 3.09
C LEU A 122 -6.90 13.14 4.41
N GLY A 123 -6.50 13.74 5.54
CA GLY A 123 -6.84 13.27 6.88
C GLY A 123 -6.07 12.02 7.29
N ALA A 124 -6.60 11.28 8.27
CA ALA A 124 -6.05 10.00 8.69
C ALA A 124 -6.16 8.94 7.58
N ILE A 125 -5.23 7.97 7.57
CA ILE A 125 -5.18 6.88 6.59
C ILE A 125 -5.10 5.54 7.34
N PRO A 126 -6.21 4.78 7.43
CA PRO A 126 -6.27 3.53 8.16
C PRO A 126 -5.63 2.39 7.38
N ILE A 127 -5.39 1.28 8.08
CA ILE A 127 -5.10 -0.01 7.46
C ILE A 127 -6.40 -0.81 7.40
N ALA A 128 -6.86 -1.12 6.19
CA ALA A 128 -7.85 -2.16 5.97
C ALA A 128 -7.17 -3.53 6.11
N GLY A 129 -7.84 -4.46 6.79
CA GLY A 129 -7.32 -5.81 6.99
C GLY A 129 -7.09 -6.57 5.69
N TYR A 130 -6.41 -7.71 5.77
CA TYR A 130 -6.06 -8.51 4.61
C TYR A 130 -7.28 -9.05 3.84
N GLY A 131 -7.22 -8.97 2.53
CA GLY A 131 -8.08 -9.71 1.59
C GLY A 131 -7.29 -10.09 0.34
N THR A 132 -7.55 -11.26 -0.23
CA THR A 132 -6.77 -11.78 -1.36
C THR A 132 -6.94 -10.92 -2.61
N PRO A 133 -5.84 -10.43 -3.22
CA PRO A 133 -5.89 -9.71 -4.49
C PRO A 133 -6.61 -10.49 -5.60
N GLY A 134 -7.50 -9.81 -6.33
CA GLY A 134 -8.31 -10.40 -7.40
C GLY A 134 -9.47 -11.30 -6.95
N GLY A 135 -9.60 -11.56 -5.64
CA GLY A 135 -10.76 -12.26 -5.05
C GLY A 135 -11.86 -11.28 -4.60
N PRO A 136 -13.10 -11.76 -4.39
CA PRO A 136 -14.19 -10.94 -3.86
C PRO A 136 -13.92 -10.39 -2.45
N GLU A 137 -13.08 -11.05 -1.66
CA GLU A 137 -12.76 -10.71 -0.28
C GLU A 137 -11.90 -9.44 -0.15
N ILE A 138 -11.21 -8.98 -1.20
CA ILE A 138 -10.30 -7.83 -1.14
C ILE A 138 -10.98 -6.55 -0.64
N SER A 139 -12.29 -6.44 -0.86
CA SER A 139 -13.06 -5.24 -0.57
C SER A 139 -13.67 -5.23 0.82
N GLU A 140 -13.92 -6.41 1.41
CA GLU A 140 -14.69 -6.52 2.65
C GLU A 140 -14.02 -5.80 3.84
N PRO A 141 -12.69 -5.89 4.03
CA PRO A 141 -12.02 -5.14 5.10
C PRO A 141 -12.09 -3.61 4.95
N ILE A 142 -12.33 -3.09 3.74
CA ILE A 142 -12.45 -1.66 3.47
C ILE A 142 -13.82 -1.12 3.93
N ARG A 143 -14.86 -1.97 3.99
CA ARG A 143 -16.24 -1.58 4.33
C ARG A 143 -16.38 -0.77 5.60
N LYS A 144 -15.58 -1.06 6.62
CA LYS A 144 -15.57 -0.31 7.89
C LYS A 144 -15.13 1.15 7.72
N TRP A 145 -14.33 1.44 6.72
CA TRP A 145 -13.65 2.73 6.52
C TRP A 145 -14.21 3.52 5.32
N VAL A 146 -14.95 2.86 4.42
CA VAL A 146 -15.25 3.40 3.10
C VAL A 146 -16.04 4.73 3.12
N GLN A 147 -16.89 4.90 4.12
CA GLN A 147 -17.75 6.09 4.26
C GLN A 147 -16.99 7.34 4.69
N ASP A 148 -15.90 7.16 5.45
CA ASP A 148 -15.22 8.26 6.13
C ASP A 148 -13.85 8.57 5.51
N TYR A 149 -13.21 7.64 4.82
CA TYR A 149 -11.83 7.81 4.36
C TYR A 149 -11.74 7.87 2.85
N ASP A 150 -10.79 8.65 2.33
CA ASP A 150 -10.51 8.75 0.89
C ASP A 150 -9.21 8.02 0.48
N ALA A 151 -8.54 7.39 1.46
CA ALA A 151 -7.26 6.75 1.32
C ALA A 151 -7.18 5.57 2.29
N TYR A 152 -6.65 4.45 1.82
CA TYR A 152 -6.53 3.22 2.59
C TYR A 152 -5.17 2.60 2.34
N LEU A 153 -4.49 2.23 3.42
CA LEU A 153 -3.48 1.19 3.36
C LEU A 153 -4.18 -0.18 3.36
N LEU A 154 -3.66 -1.12 2.58
CA LEU A 154 -4.13 -2.50 2.52
C LEU A 154 -3.06 -3.38 3.17
N GLU A 155 -3.43 -4.08 4.24
CA GLU A 155 -2.54 -4.95 5.01
C GLU A 155 -1.81 -5.94 4.10
N ASN A 156 -0.47 -5.95 4.16
CA ASN A 156 0.40 -6.83 3.36
C ASN A 156 0.20 -6.76 1.84
N HIS A 157 -0.32 -5.63 1.33
CA HIS A 157 -0.63 -5.49 -0.09
C HIS A 157 -0.13 -4.15 -0.65
N GLY A 158 -0.80 -3.05 -0.34
CA GLY A 158 -0.62 -1.79 -1.06
C GLY A 158 -1.37 -0.61 -0.49
N ALA A 159 -1.73 0.32 -1.37
CA ALA A 159 -2.55 1.47 -1.04
C ALA A 159 -3.62 1.70 -2.11
N THR A 160 -4.76 2.23 -1.68
CA THR A 160 -5.86 2.63 -2.56
C THR A 160 -6.35 4.02 -2.17
N THR A 161 -6.59 4.85 -3.18
CA THR A 161 -7.10 6.22 -3.00
C THR A 161 -8.26 6.48 -3.93
N ILE A 162 -9.21 7.29 -3.47
CA ILE A 162 -10.43 7.63 -4.20
C ILE A 162 -10.57 9.15 -4.33
N GLY A 163 -11.20 9.62 -5.41
CA GLY A 163 -11.27 11.05 -5.69
C GLY A 163 -12.41 11.45 -6.61
N SER A 164 -12.62 12.76 -6.72
CA SER A 164 -13.61 13.39 -7.59
C SER A 164 -13.33 13.18 -9.08
N ASP A 165 -12.08 12.91 -9.41
CA ASP A 165 -11.53 12.67 -10.74
C ASP A 165 -10.18 11.94 -10.59
N VAL A 166 -9.62 11.48 -11.71
CA VAL A 166 -8.41 10.65 -11.74
C VAL A 166 -7.21 11.36 -11.12
N MET A 167 -7.05 12.66 -11.40
CA MET A 167 -5.91 13.41 -10.89
C MET A 167 -6.05 13.70 -9.41
N ASN A 168 -7.26 13.97 -8.91
CA ASN A 168 -7.53 14.07 -7.47
C ASN A 168 -7.18 12.78 -6.73
N ALA A 169 -7.60 11.61 -7.23
CA ALA A 169 -7.23 10.32 -6.65
C ALA A 169 -5.69 10.11 -6.68
N TYR A 170 -5.05 10.40 -7.82
CA TYR A 170 -3.58 10.35 -7.93
C TYR A 170 -2.87 11.25 -6.92
N TYR A 171 -3.29 12.51 -6.76
CA TYR A 171 -2.64 13.44 -5.82
C TYR A 171 -2.77 12.98 -4.37
N LYS A 172 -3.87 12.30 -4.02
CA LYS A 172 -4.02 11.66 -2.70
C LYS A 172 -3.03 10.51 -2.51
N MET A 173 -2.80 9.70 -3.56
CA MET A 173 -1.78 8.63 -3.54
C MET A 173 -0.37 9.21 -3.35
N GLU A 174 -0.05 10.27 -4.10
CA GLU A 174 1.23 10.98 -3.99
C GLU A 174 1.44 11.59 -2.60
N THR A 175 0.40 12.23 -2.05
CA THR A 175 0.40 12.80 -0.69
C THR A 175 0.59 11.72 0.37
N MET A 176 -0.06 10.57 0.24
CA MET A 176 0.11 9.44 1.16
C MET A 176 1.56 8.94 1.21
N GLU A 177 2.18 8.70 0.05
CA GLU A 177 3.57 8.23 0.02
C GLU A 177 4.54 9.30 0.53
N HIS A 178 4.29 10.58 0.22
CA HIS A 178 5.08 11.68 0.76
C HIS A 178 5.00 11.73 2.29
N PHE A 179 3.80 11.60 2.84
CA PHE A 179 3.58 11.55 4.29
C PHE A 179 4.30 10.37 4.92
N ALA A 180 4.17 9.17 4.35
CA ALA A 180 4.85 7.96 4.83
C ALA A 180 6.38 8.15 4.87
N LYS A 181 6.98 8.73 3.83
CA LYS A 181 8.42 9.03 3.77
C LYS A 181 8.85 9.99 4.88
N ILE A 182 8.12 11.06 5.10
CA ILE A 182 8.44 12.04 6.16
C ILE A 182 8.33 11.38 7.53
N LEU A 183 7.24 10.65 7.78
CA LEU A 183 7.02 9.99 9.07
C LEU A 183 8.09 8.92 9.34
N PHE A 184 8.49 8.18 8.30
CA PHE A 184 9.59 7.23 8.39
C PHE A 184 10.90 7.90 8.81
N VAL A 185 11.28 8.99 8.13
CA VAL A 185 12.49 9.76 8.46
C VAL A 185 12.43 10.34 9.88
N ALA A 186 11.31 10.95 10.27
CA ALA A 186 11.13 11.49 11.61
C ALA A 186 11.34 10.43 12.70
N ARG A 187 10.74 9.25 12.51
CA ARG A 187 10.93 8.10 13.43
C ARG A 187 12.37 7.60 13.46
N GLN A 188 13.07 7.56 12.31
CA GLN A 188 14.50 7.21 12.27
C GLN A 188 15.38 8.22 13.01
N LEU A 189 15.00 9.51 13.00
CA LEU A 189 15.69 10.57 13.74
C LEU A 189 15.39 10.56 15.25
N GLY A 190 14.45 9.71 15.71
CA GLY A 190 14.19 9.45 17.12
C GLY A 190 12.87 10.02 17.66
N GLY A 191 11.98 10.57 16.83
CA GLY A 191 10.66 11.00 17.30
C GLY A 191 9.83 11.78 16.29
N VAL A 192 8.53 11.87 16.57
CA VAL A 192 7.55 12.62 15.77
C VAL A 192 6.96 13.73 16.65
N ASN A 193 6.93 14.96 16.13
CA ASN A 193 6.29 16.09 16.79
C ASN A 193 4.88 16.25 16.22
N LEU A 194 3.87 16.00 17.06
CA LEU A 194 2.46 16.07 16.66
C LEU A 194 1.93 17.50 16.73
N LEU A 195 1.03 17.82 15.81
CA LEU A 195 0.15 18.97 15.89
C LEU A 195 -0.79 18.81 17.08
N ASN A 196 -0.96 19.88 17.84
CA ASN A 196 -1.92 19.89 18.94
C ASN A 196 -3.36 20.09 18.43
N GLU A 197 -4.33 19.85 19.31
CA GLU A 197 -5.76 19.94 19.00
C GLU A 197 -6.16 21.29 18.38
N GLN A 198 -5.67 22.40 18.92
CA GLN A 198 -5.97 23.73 18.41
C GLN A 198 -5.42 23.95 17.00
N GLN A 199 -4.20 23.48 16.74
CA GLN A 199 -3.60 23.53 15.41
C GLN A 199 -4.39 22.71 14.39
N VAL A 200 -4.81 21.49 14.77
CA VAL A 200 -5.66 20.64 13.91
C VAL A 200 -7.01 21.31 13.65
N ALA A 201 -7.66 21.88 14.67
CA ALA A 201 -8.92 22.61 14.53
C ALA A 201 -8.81 23.81 13.56
N ASP A 202 -7.70 24.55 13.61
CA ASP A 202 -7.48 25.67 12.70
C ASP A 202 -7.21 25.22 11.26
N LEU A 203 -6.58 24.06 11.06
CA LEU A 203 -6.41 23.44 9.75
C LEU A 203 -7.75 22.95 9.16
N ILE A 204 -8.65 22.43 9.98
CA ILE A 204 -10.00 22.06 9.55
C ILE A 204 -10.76 23.29 9.03
N LYS A 205 -10.67 24.44 9.73
CA LYS A 205 -11.24 25.71 9.23
C LYS A 205 -10.60 26.19 7.92
N ILE A 206 -9.31 25.89 7.70
CA ILE A 206 -8.64 26.18 6.41
C ILE A 206 -9.24 25.30 5.31
N ARG A 207 -9.40 24.00 5.56
CA ARG A 207 -10.03 23.05 4.61
C ARG A 207 -11.41 23.52 4.19
N GLU A 208 -12.23 23.95 5.16
CA GLU A 208 -13.58 24.49 4.90
C GLU A 208 -13.55 25.73 3.99
N ARG A 209 -12.64 26.68 4.27
CA ARG A 209 -12.46 27.88 3.45
C ARG A 209 -11.96 27.59 2.04
N MET A 210 -11.18 26.52 1.87
CA MET A 210 -10.72 26.04 0.56
C MET A 210 -11.84 25.32 -0.23
N GLY A 211 -12.98 25.04 0.40
CA GLY A 211 -14.11 24.37 -0.26
C GLY A 211 -13.82 22.91 -0.63
N LEU A 212 -12.84 22.28 0.03
CA LEU A 212 -12.53 20.87 -0.17
C LEU A 212 -13.71 20.01 0.34
N ARG A 213 -14.24 19.18 -0.56
CA ARG A 213 -15.39 18.30 -0.29
C ARG A 213 -14.92 16.89 0.06
N GLY A 214 -15.85 16.09 0.57
CA GLY A 214 -15.59 14.71 0.99
C GLY A 214 -15.11 14.62 2.44
N PRO A 215 -15.17 13.43 3.02
CA PRO A 215 -14.81 13.21 4.41
C PRO A 215 -13.29 13.38 4.58
N SER A 216 -12.90 13.82 5.77
CA SER A 216 -11.50 13.97 6.16
C SER A 216 -11.43 13.71 7.65
N PRO A 217 -11.39 12.43 8.04
CA PRO A 217 -11.37 12.05 9.44
C PRO A 217 -10.18 12.73 10.08
N ALA A 218 -10.43 13.39 11.20
CA ALA A 218 -9.36 13.94 11.99
C ALA A 218 -8.36 12.81 12.28
N CYS A 219 -7.10 13.10 12.03
CA CYS A 219 -6.00 12.25 12.45
C CYS A 219 -6.10 11.97 13.96
N ASP A 220 -5.65 10.78 14.38
CA ASP A 220 -5.68 10.35 15.77
C ASP A 220 -4.84 11.32 16.61
N TRP A 221 -5.54 12.10 17.43
CA TRP A 221 -4.92 12.87 18.49
C TRP A 221 -4.85 11.99 19.73
N THR A 222 -3.67 11.43 20.02
CA THR A 222 -3.41 10.78 21.29
C THR A 222 -2.60 11.72 22.19
N PRO A 223 -3.24 12.38 23.18
CA PRO A 223 -2.50 13.21 24.14
C PRO A 223 -1.58 12.33 24.97
N GLY A 224 -0.30 12.68 25.05
CA GLY A 224 0.63 12.05 25.98
C GLY A 224 1.24 10.72 25.53
N VAL A 225 1.10 10.31 24.26
CA VAL A 225 2.00 9.29 23.69
C VAL A 225 3.33 9.96 23.38
N SER A 226 4.08 10.27 24.44
CA SER A 226 5.47 10.68 24.32
C SER A 226 6.28 9.47 23.87
N GLN A 227 6.77 9.57 22.64
CA GLN A 227 8.03 9.00 22.16
C GLN A 227 8.19 7.49 22.32
N ILE A 228 8.15 6.79 21.18
CA ILE A 228 9.07 5.67 21.00
C ILE A 228 10.46 6.28 21.20
N GLN A 229 10.97 6.23 22.43
CA GLN A 229 12.38 6.49 22.68
C GLN A 229 13.12 5.44 21.84
N PRO A 230 14.01 5.84 20.91
CA PRO A 230 14.94 4.87 20.38
C PRO A 230 15.64 4.26 21.61
N ALA A 231 15.67 2.94 21.69
CA ALA A 231 16.49 2.25 22.66
C ALA A 231 17.94 2.59 22.33
N VAL A 232 18.41 3.76 22.77
CA VAL A 232 19.82 4.04 22.96
C VAL A 232 20.19 3.21 24.17
N THR A 233 20.47 1.93 23.93
CA THR A 233 21.27 1.17 24.86
C THR A 233 22.61 1.91 24.91
N SER A 234 22.83 2.65 25.98
CA SER A 234 24.15 3.08 26.41
C SER A 234 24.93 1.81 26.72
N ASN A 235 25.51 1.20 25.68
CA ASN A 235 26.63 0.27 25.68
C ASN A 235 26.81 -0.20 24.24
N GLY A 236 27.93 0.18 23.62
CA GLY A 236 28.27 -0.14 22.23
C GLY A 236 28.49 -1.63 22.01
N GLY A 237 27.41 -2.37 21.78
CA GLY A 237 27.42 -3.77 21.37
C GLY A 237 26.37 -4.02 20.29
N ILE A 238 26.78 -4.63 19.19
CA ILE A 238 25.90 -5.07 18.10
C ILE A 238 24.86 -6.07 18.68
N PRO A 239 23.55 -5.87 18.49
CA PRO A 239 22.55 -6.80 19.02
C PRO A 239 22.55 -8.12 18.24
N THR A 240 22.91 -9.23 18.90
CA THR A 240 22.66 -10.58 18.39
C THR A 240 21.18 -10.94 18.56
N LEU A 241 20.52 -11.31 17.46
CA LEU A 241 19.14 -11.81 17.48
C LEU A 241 19.01 -13.03 18.40
N LYS A 242 18.16 -12.93 19.43
CA LYS A 242 17.63 -14.09 20.16
C LYS A 242 16.33 -14.53 19.50
N THR A 243 16.37 -15.65 18.78
CA THR A 243 15.17 -16.33 18.28
C THR A 243 14.39 -16.93 19.44
N ARG A 244 13.13 -16.51 19.63
CA ARG A 244 12.15 -17.23 20.45
C ARG A 244 11.53 -18.33 19.59
N SER A 245 11.84 -19.59 19.88
CA SER A 245 11.14 -20.74 19.31
C SER A 245 9.81 -20.95 20.05
N ALA A 246 8.69 -20.76 19.36
CA ALA A 246 7.38 -21.23 19.79
C ALA A 246 7.33 -22.76 19.65
N GLY A 247 6.85 -23.43 20.69
CA GLY A 247 6.87 -24.88 20.82
C GLY A 247 5.97 -25.59 19.81
N TRP A 248 6.56 -26.57 19.12
CA TRP A 248 5.85 -27.65 18.45
C TRP A 248 6.42 -28.96 18.99
N ASN A 249 5.54 -29.85 19.44
CA ASN A 249 5.88 -31.06 20.19
C ASN A 249 5.31 -32.28 19.44
N PRO A 250 6.14 -33.13 18.82
CA PRO A 250 5.75 -34.48 18.43
C PRO A 250 6.34 -35.52 19.41
N SER A 251 5.51 -36.53 19.73
CA SER A 251 5.80 -37.68 20.61
C SER A 251 7.04 -38.51 20.19
N PRO A 252 7.60 -39.35 21.10
CA PRO A 252 9.01 -39.77 21.01
C PRO A 252 9.22 -40.99 20.11
N ALA A 253 10.29 -40.95 19.32
CA ALA A 253 10.90 -42.12 18.72
C ALA A 253 12.29 -42.36 19.35
N SER A 254 12.62 -43.65 19.48
CA SER A 254 13.70 -44.32 20.23
C SER A 254 15.16 -43.93 19.85
N PRO A 255 16.19 -44.41 20.59
CA PRO A 255 17.38 -43.61 20.89
C PRO A 255 18.58 -43.76 19.92
N THR A 256 19.36 -42.67 19.91
CA THR A 256 20.83 -42.55 19.76
C THR A 256 21.50 -42.90 18.43
N GLN A 257 22.20 -41.91 17.85
CA GLN A 257 23.64 -42.01 17.53
C GLN A 257 24.25 -40.59 17.54
N SER A 258 25.40 -40.45 18.18
CA SER A 258 26.15 -39.20 18.37
C SER A 258 26.66 -38.65 17.03
N ALA A 259 26.19 -37.47 16.65
CA ALA A 259 26.71 -36.75 15.48
C ALA A 259 28.08 -36.13 15.82
N GLY A 260 29.09 -36.46 14.99
CA GLY A 260 30.41 -35.84 14.98
C GLY A 260 30.33 -34.32 14.76
N SER A 261 31.41 -33.63 15.09
CA SER A 261 31.43 -32.17 15.09
C SER A 261 31.20 -31.63 13.68
N SER A 262 30.63 -30.42 13.58
CA SER A 262 30.41 -29.73 12.29
C SER A 262 31.71 -29.54 11.47
N SER A 263 32.88 -29.68 12.10
CA SER A 263 34.18 -29.65 11.43
C SER A 263 34.42 -30.90 10.58
N ASP A 264 34.11 -32.08 11.13
CA ASP A 264 34.40 -33.37 10.49
C ASP A 264 33.57 -33.55 9.21
N MET A 265 32.36 -32.99 9.17
CA MET A 265 31.49 -33.01 8.00
C MET A 265 31.98 -32.07 6.89
N VAL A 266 32.51 -30.90 7.25
CA VAL A 266 33.05 -29.93 6.28
C VAL A 266 34.32 -30.48 5.64
N ASP A 267 35.18 -31.13 6.43
CA ASP A 267 36.41 -31.75 5.93
C ASP A 267 36.13 -32.90 4.97
N GLU A 268 35.14 -33.74 5.27
CA GLU A 268 34.75 -34.86 4.42
C GLU A 268 34.09 -34.39 3.10
N ILE A 269 33.26 -33.35 3.14
CA ILE A 269 32.67 -32.76 1.92
C ILE A 269 33.77 -32.13 1.05
N THR A 270 34.69 -31.40 1.66
CA THR A 270 35.81 -30.75 0.95
C THR A 270 36.69 -31.79 0.26
N ARG A 271 37.03 -32.88 0.96
CA ARG A 271 37.81 -33.99 0.39
C ARG A 271 37.13 -34.62 -0.83
N ARG A 272 35.83 -34.90 -0.74
CA ARG A 272 35.06 -35.52 -1.84
C ARG A 272 34.98 -34.62 -3.07
N VAL A 273 34.78 -33.31 -2.88
CA VAL A 273 34.76 -32.35 -3.99
C VAL A 273 36.11 -32.30 -4.70
N MET A 274 37.21 -32.31 -3.96
CA MET A 274 38.55 -32.27 -4.54
C MET A 274 38.89 -33.57 -5.31
N GLU A 275 38.49 -34.73 -4.80
CA GLU A 275 38.66 -36.01 -5.51
C GLU A 275 37.84 -36.05 -6.82
N GLU A 276 36.64 -35.49 -6.82
CA GLU A 276 35.77 -35.46 -8.01
C GLU A 276 36.29 -34.53 -9.10
N LEU A 277 36.95 -33.42 -8.72
CA LEU A 277 37.59 -32.49 -9.64
C LEU A 277 38.84 -33.09 -10.28
N GLN A 278 39.62 -33.89 -9.53
CA GLN A 278 40.80 -34.58 -10.06
C GLN A 278 40.46 -35.69 -11.06
N LYS A 279 39.28 -36.31 -10.96
CA LYS A 279 38.82 -37.32 -11.94
C LYS A 279 38.38 -36.71 -13.28
N ARG A 280 38.23 -35.38 -13.36
CA ARG A 280 37.78 -34.64 -14.55
C ARG A 280 38.89 -33.85 -15.25
N ALA A 281 40.14 -33.95 -14.77
CA ALA A 281 41.35 -33.39 -15.38
C ALA A 281 42.17 -34.52 -16.01
#